data_AF-A0A349JM08-F1
#
_entry.id   AF-A0A349JM08-F1
#
_cell.length_a   1.000
_cell.length_b   1.000
_cell.length_c   1.000
_cell.angle_alpha   90.00
_cell.angle_beta   90.00
_cell.angle_gamma   90.00
#
_symmetry.space_group_name_H-M   'P 1'
#
loop_
_entity.id
_entity.type
_entity.pdbx_description
1 polymer ?
#
loop_
_entity_poly.entity_id
_entity_poly.type
_entity_poly.pdbx_seq_one_letter_code
_entity_poly.pdbx_strand_id
1 'polypeptide(L)'
;MKVKVRNLGVLKQAEFTLGDLTIICGGNNTGKTYATYALFGFLFTWQRIFLIEIKDDKIQQLLTDGVIRLDLQEYVKQVDRIVAKGCHAYTQRLPQIFAAPAELFKDTDFQVSLDLKNISFADRFERTIGSANTEIFSLIKSEDSTELVVTLLVEKEKVKIPNEILRSTI
;
A
#
# COMPACT_ATOMS: atom_id res chain seq x y z
N MET A 1 -12.61 2.86 -7.51
CA MET A 1 -11.76 1.65 -7.41
C MET A 1 -12.54 0.46 -7.99
N LYS A 2 -11.93 -0.35 -8.85
CA LYS A 2 -12.53 -1.61 -9.34
C LYS A 2 -11.85 -2.79 -8.65
N VAL A 3 -12.64 -3.77 -8.22
CA VAL A 3 -12.18 -4.98 -7.53
C VAL A 3 -12.59 -6.20 -8.33
N LYS A 4 -11.66 -7.14 -8.47
CA LYS A 4 -11.89 -8.42 -9.12
C LYS A 4 -11.37 -9.55 -8.24
N VAL A 5 -12.18 -10.58 -8.07
CA VAL A 5 -11.86 -11.75 -7.24
C VAL A 5 -12.19 -13.00 -8.03
N ARG A 6 -11.30 -14.00 -8.02
CA ARG A 6 -11.51 -15.31 -8.64
C ARG A 6 -11.21 -16.41 -7.65
N ASN A 7 -11.94 -17.52 -7.76
CA ASN A 7 -11.76 -18.74 -6.96
C ASN A 7 -11.65 -18.49 -5.46
N LEU A 8 -12.56 -17.69 -4.89
CA LEU A 8 -12.62 -17.41 -3.46
C LEU A 8 -13.90 -18.03 -2.86
N GLY A 9 -13.75 -19.17 -2.17
CA GLY A 9 -14.89 -19.91 -1.65
C GLY A 9 -15.85 -20.31 -2.78
N VAL A 10 -17.11 -19.88 -2.67
CA VAL A 10 -18.15 -20.13 -3.69
C VAL A 10 -18.02 -19.23 -4.92
N LEU A 11 -17.22 -18.16 -4.86
CA LEU A 11 -17.04 -17.24 -5.97
C LEU A 11 -16.06 -17.85 -7.00
N LYS A 12 -16.58 -18.24 -8.17
CA LYS A 12 -15.73 -18.54 -9.34
C LYS A 12 -15.10 -17.26 -9.88
N GLN A 13 -15.91 -16.20 -10.00
CA GLN A 13 -15.48 -14.87 -10.37
C GLN A 13 -16.47 -13.83 -9.83
N ALA A 14 -15.95 -12.70 -9.37
CA ALA A 14 -16.70 -11.47 -9.10
C ALA A 14 -15.89 -10.28 -9.60
N GLU A 15 -16.56 -9.29 -10.19
CA GLU A 15 -15.99 -7.99 -10.54
C GLU A 15 -17.00 -6.92 -10.17
N PHE A 16 -16.57 -5.90 -9.43
CA PHE A 16 -17.42 -4.80 -9.02
C PHE A 16 -16.61 -3.51 -8.84
N THR A 17 -17.27 -2.38 -9.04
CA THR A 17 -16.68 -1.05 -8.84
C THR A 17 -17.27 -0.42 -7.59
N LEU A 18 -16.43 0.12 -6.71
CA LEU A 18 -16.90 0.89 -5.57
C LEU A 18 -17.31 2.30 -6.01
N GLY A 19 -18.53 2.69 -5.65
CA GLY A 19 -19.00 4.08 -5.62
C GLY A 19 -19.29 4.53 -4.18
N ASP A 20 -19.88 5.72 -4.02
CA ASP A 20 -20.18 6.33 -2.71
C ASP A 20 -21.00 5.41 -1.79
N LEU A 21 -21.97 4.71 -2.38
CA LEU A 21 -22.69 3.61 -1.76
C LEU A 21 -22.69 2.42 -2.70
N THR A 22 -22.18 1.28 -2.22
CA THR A 22 -22.14 0.04 -2.99
C THR A 22 -22.96 -1.04 -2.28
N ILE A 23 -24.01 -1.54 -2.92
CA ILE A 23 -24.88 -2.59 -2.37
C ILE A 23 -24.63 -3.90 -3.12
N ILE A 24 -24.24 -4.94 -2.39
CA ILE A 24 -24.10 -6.31 -2.92
C ILE A 24 -25.29 -7.14 -2.42
N CYS A 25 -26.22 -7.49 -3.31
CA CYS A 25 -27.42 -8.25 -3.00
C CYS A 25 -27.47 -9.59 -3.77
N GLY A 26 -28.38 -10.49 -3.37
CA GLY A 26 -28.52 -11.82 -3.97
C GLY A 26 -28.88 -12.90 -2.94
N GLY A 27 -29.16 -14.12 -3.41
CA GLY A 27 -29.58 -15.26 -2.58
C GLY A 27 -28.54 -15.69 -1.53
N ASN A 28 -28.95 -16.50 -0.56
CA ASN A 28 -28.03 -17.03 0.44
C ASN A 28 -26.95 -17.90 -0.20
N ASN A 29 -25.75 -17.91 0.40
CA ASN A 29 -24.62 -18.73 -0.05
C ASN A 29 -24.10 -18.44 -1.47
N THR A 30 -24.38 -17.26 -2.04
CA THR A 30 -23.90 -16.85 -3.39
C THR A 30 -22.59 -16.06 -3.38
N GLY A 31 -21.86 -16.04 -2.25
CA GLY A 31 -20.54 -15.42 -2.16
C GLY A 31 -20.52 -13.94 -1.79
N LYS A 32 -21.66 -13.34 -1.44
CA LYS A 32 -21.72 -11.95 -0.95
C LYS A 32 -20.76 -11.71 0.22
N THR A 33 -20.78 -12.59 1.22
CA THR A 33 -19.89 -12.52 2.38
C THR A 33 -18.43 -12.65 1.97
N TYR A 34 -18.09 -13.54 1.03
CA TYR A 34 -16.72 -13.68 0.54
C TYR A 34 -16.22 -12.40 -0.15
N ALA A 35 -17.05 -11.81 -1.03
CA ALA A 35 -16.72 -10.57 -1.73
C ALA A 35 -16.52 -9.41 -0.74
N THR A 36 -17.43 -9.26 0.23
CA THR A 36 -17.35 -8.16 1.21
C THR A 36 -16.21 -8.36 2.21
N TYR A 37 -15.95 -9.58 2.69
CA TYR A 37 -14.82 -9.85 3.60
C TYR A 37 -13.48 -9.68 2.92
N ALA A 38 -13.33 -10.12 1.67
CA ALA A 38 -12.10 -9.90 0.92
C ALA A 38 -11.87 -8.40 0.68
N LEU A 39 -12.91 -7.66 0.29
CA LEU A 39 -12.78 -6.20 0.17
C LEU A 39 -12.40 -5.55 1.51
N PHE A 40 -13.10 -5.91 2.58
CA PHE A 40 -12.85 -5.38 3.93
C PHE A 40 -11.41 -5.68 4.37
N GLY A 41 -10.98 -6.95 4.25
CA GLY A 41 -9.63 -7.35 4.62
C GLY A 41 -8.57 -6.59 3.82
N PHE A 42 -8.80 -6.35 2.53
CA PHE A 42 -7.91 -5.54 1.70
C PHE A 42 -7.82 -4.11 2.23
N LEU A 43 -8.96 -3.43 2.40
CA LEU A 43 -9.02 -2.06 2.91
C LEU A 43 -8.51 -1.92 4.35
N PHE A 44 -8.58 -2.97 5.16
CA PHE A 44 -8.05 -2.97 6.52
C PHE A 44 -6.53 -3.11 6.55
N THR A 45 -5.93 -3.77 5.55
CA THR A 45 -4.51 -4.15 5.56
C THR A 45 -3.64 -3.45 4.52
N TRP A 46 -4.23 -2.75 3.54
CA TRP A 46 -3.51 -2.18 2.39
C TRP A 46 -2.30 -1.30 2.79
N GLN A 47 -2.43 -0.42 3.78
CA GLN A 47 -1.32 0.43 4.24
C GLN A 47 -0.07 -0.37 4.69
N ARG A 48 -0.24 -1.62 5.11
CA ARG A 48 0.85 -2.51 5.54
C ARG A 48 1.32 -3.49 4.46
N ILE A 49 0.63 -3.54 3.34
CA ILE A 49 0.87 -4.49 2.25
C ILE A 49 1.52 -3.80 1.06
N PHE A 50 1.11 -2.56 0.80
CA PHE A 50 1.69 -1.75 -0.25
C PHE A 50 3.05 -1.24 0.20
N LEU A 51 4.10 -1.77 -0.42
CA LEU A 51 5.47 -1.33 -0.23
C LEU A 51 5.90 -0.53 -1.47
N ILE A 52 6.37 0.68 -1.26
CA ILE A 52 6.93 1.52 -2.31
C ILE A 52 8.45 1.35 -2.25
N GLU A 53 9.02 0.78 -3.31
CA GLU A 53 10.47 0.56 -3.40
C GLU A 53 11.16 1.88 -3.77
N ILE A 54 11.97 2.41 -2.85
CA ILE A 54 12.86 3.55 -3.12
C ILE A 54 14.19 3.01 -3.68
N LYS A 55 14.69 3.64 -4.75
CA LYS A 55 15.95 3.24 -5.38
C LYS A 55 17.13 3.40 -4.43
N ASP A 56 18.10 2.49 -4.53
CA ASP A 56 19.23 2.43 -3.61
C ASP A 56 20.12 3.68 -3.66
N ASP A 57 20.27 4.29 -4.82
CA ASP A 57 21.00 5.55 -5.00
C ASP A 57 20.36 6.70 -4.18
N LYS A 58 19.03 6.78 -4.16
CA LYS A 58 18.30 7.74 -3.33
C LYS A 58 18.47 7.46 -1.84
N ILE A 59 18.48 6.19 -1.43
CA ILE A 59 18.74 5.83 -0.03
C ILE A 59 20.17 6.25 0.37
N GLN A 60 21.17 5.96 -0.47
CA GLN A 60 22.55 6.38 -0.23
C GLN A 60 22.68 7.91 -0.20
N GLN A 61 21.94 8.61 -1.06
CA GLN A 61 21.88 10.06 -1.05
C GLN A 61 21.31 10.59 0.27
N LEU A 62 20.22 10.03 0.77
CA LEU A 62 19.64 10.43 2.07
C LEU A 62 20.63 10.24 3.21
N LEU A 63 21.36 9.13 3.21
CA LEU A 63 22.38 8.85 4.21
C LEU A 63 23.64 9.71 4.05
N THR A 64 23.90 10.28 2.86
CA THR A 64 25.08 11.11 2.58
C THR A 64 24.80 12.59 2.80
N ASP A 65 23.74 13.10 2.21
CA ASP A 65 23.39 14.52 2.17
C ASP A 65 22.45 14.91 3.31
N GLY A 66 21.85 13.92 4.01
CA GLY A 66 20.86 14.14 5.05
C GLY A 66 19.47 14.49 4.52
N VAL A 67 19.30 14.65 3.20
CA VAL A 67 18.01 14.99 2.58
C VAL A 67 17.91 14.39 1.18
N ILE A 68 16.70 13.94 0.81
CA ILE A 68 16.34 13.61 -0.57
C ILE A 68 15.02 14.24 -0.96
N ARG A 69 14.86 14.43 -2.26
CA ARG A 69 13.63 14.86 -2.91
C ARG A 69 13.15 13.75 -3.83
N LEU A 70 11.91 13.31 -3.63
CA LEU A 70 11.25 12.28 -4.41
C LEU A 70 10.10 12.92 -5.17
N ASP A 71 10.09 12.80 -6.50
CA ASP A 71 8.95 13.20 -7.30
C ASP A 71 7.91 12.07 -7.32
N LEU A 72 6.77 12.30 -6.67
CA LEU A 72 5.68 11.33 -6.56
C LEU A 72 5.09 10.94 -7.91
N GLN A 73 5.25 11.77 -8.96
CA GLN A 73 4.83 11.44 -10.32
C GLN A 73 5.58 10.21 -10.88
N GLU A 74 6.83 9.97 -10.46
CA GLU A 74 7.58 8.78 -10.86
C GLU A 74 6.93 7.48 -10.35
N TYR A 75 6.25 7.54 -9.21
CA TYR A 75 5.57 6.41 -8.59
C TYR A 75 4.15 6.24 -9.15
N VAL A 76 3.47 7.35 -9.51
CA VAL A 76 2.18 7.29 -10.22
C VAL A 76 2.31 6.54 -11.55
N LYS A 77 3.40 6.77 -12.30
CA LYS A 77 3.69 6.03 -13.55
C LYS A 77 3.82 4.51 -13.34
N GLN A 78 4.07 4.08 -12.11
CA GLN A 78 4.27 2.67 -11.73
C GLN A 78 3.11 2.11 -10.91
N VAL A 79 2.00 2.85 -10.76
CA VAL A 79 0.91 2.49 -9.84
C VAL A 79 0.36 1.10 -10.11
N ASP A 80 0.21 0.71 -11.38
CA ASP A 80 -0.36 -0.60 -11.75
C ASP A 80 0.52 -1.74 -11.24
N ARG A 81 1.85 -1.57 -11.32
CA ARG A 81 2.82 -2.53 -10.81
C ARG A 81 2.80 -2.59 -9.29
N ILE A 82 2.74 -1.43 -8.62
CA ILE A 82 2.67 -1.33 -7.16
C ILE A 82 1.40 -2.00 -6.64
N VAL A 83 0.25 -1.70 -7.26
CA VAL A 83 -1.05 -2.29 -6.91
C VAL A 83 -1.07 -3.79 -7.19
N ALA A 84 -0.54 -4.26 -8.31
CA ALA A 84 -0.45 -5.69 -8.60
C ALA A 84 0.40 -6.44 -7.57
N LYS A 85 1.58 -5.90 -7.20
CA LYS A 85 2.42 -6.47 -6.13
C LYS A 85 1.67 -6.52 -4.79
N GLY A 86 1.00 -5.42 -4.42
CA GLY A 86 0.19 -5.35 -3.21
C GLY A 86 -0.96 -6.35 -3.20
N CYS A 87 -1.68 -6.51 -4.30
CA CYS A 87 -2.77 -7.48 -4.45
C CYS A 87 -2.26 -8.93 -4.35
N HIS A 88 -1.10 -9.23 -4.93
CA HIS A 88 -0.47 -10.54 -4.80
C HIS A 88 -0.10 -10.84 -3.33
N ALA A 89 0.56 -9.90 -2.65
CA ALA A 89 0.90 -10.02 -1.24
C ALA A 89 -0.35 -10.13 -0.34
N TYR A 90 -1.42 -9.41 -0.67
CA TYR A 90 -2.71 -9.51 -0.01
C TYR A 90 -3.35 -10.89 -0.17
N THR A 91 -3.31 -11.46 -1.37
CA THR A 91 -3.86 -12.80 -1.64
C THR A 91 -3.21 -13.87 -0.75
N GLN A 92 -1.89 -13.77 -0.52
CA GLN A 92 -1.16 -14.66 0.39
C GLN A 92 -1.57 -14.49 1.87
N ARG A 93 -2.24 -13.39 2.21
CA ARG A 93 -2.74 -13.10 3.57
C ARG A 93 -4.20 -13.51 3.81
N LEU A 94 -4.89 -13.98 2.77
CA LEU A 94 -6.27 -14.45 2.91
C LEU A 94 -6.48 -15.53 3.96
N PRO A 95 -5.56 -16.51 4.16
CA PRO A 95 -5.73 -17.52 5.21
C PRO A 95 -5.84 -16.91 6.61
N GLN A 96 -5.03 -15.88 6.92
CA GLN A 96 -5.10 -15.19 8.20
C GLN A 96 -6.35 -14.31 8.31
N ILE A 97 -6.74 -13.63 7.23
CA ILE A 97 -7.91 -12.75 7.19
C ILE A 97 -9.21 -13.52 7.41
N PHE A 98 -9.33 -14.69 6.77
CA PHE A 98 -10.49 -15.56 6.86
C PHE A 98 -10.38 -16.58 8.02
N ALA A 99 -9.27 -16.57 8.76
CA ALA A 99 -8.97 -17.56 9.80
C ALA A 99 -9.19 -19.01 9.33
N ALA A 100 -8.68 -19.33 8.14
CA ALA A 100 -8.96 -20.57 7.44
C ALA A 100 -7.70 -21.19 6.81
N PRO A 101 -7.69 -22.50 6.50
CA PRO A 101 -6.52 -23.16 5.92
C PRO A 101 -6.08 -22.57 4.58
N ALA A 102 -4.76 -22.47 4.38
CA ALA A 102 -4.17 -21.89 3.17
C ALA A 102 -4.58 -22.59 1.87
N GLU A 103 -4.80 -23.91 1.92
CA GLU A 103 -5.25 -24.72 0.78
C GLU A 103 -6.54 -24.23 0.14
N LEU A 104 -7.41 -23.56 0.90
CA LEU A 104 -8.67 -23.00 0.38
C LEU A 104 -8.45 -21.78 -0.55
N PHE A 105 -7.25 -21.20 -0.54
CA PHE A 105 -6.92 -19.96 -1.24
C PHE A 105 -5.82 -20.12 -2.29
N LYS A 106 -5.31 -21.34 -2.50
CA LYS A 106 -4.16 -21.60 -3.41
C LYS A 106 -4.41 -21.14 -4.86
N ASP A 107 -5.67 -21.21 -5.30
CA ASP A 107 -6.10 -20.82 -6.64
C ASP A 107 -6.81 -19.46 -6.65
N THR A 108 -6.89 -18.78 -5.51
CA THR A 108 -7.53 -17.47 -5.38
C THR A 108 -6.67 -16.40 -6.04
N ASP A 109 -7.34 -15.49 -6.74
CA ASP A 109 -6.72 -14.29 -7.33
C ASP A 109 -7.57 -13.08 -6.95
N PHE A 110 -6.96 -12.13 -6.24
CA PHE A 110 -7.56 -10.86 -5.86
C PHE A 110 -6.83 -9.73 -6.58
N GLN A 111 -7.56 -8.84 -7.24
CA GLN A 111 -7.02 -7.74 -8.03
C GLN A 111 -7.80 -6.47 -7.78
N VAL A 112 -7.07 -5.35 -7.82
CA VAL A 112 -7.62 -4.00 -7.72
C VAL A 112 -7.10 -3.17 -8.88
N SER A 113 -7.97 -2.34 -9.44
CA SER A 113 -7.60 -1.32 -10.41
C SER A 113 -8.03 0.05 -9.90
N LEU A 114 -7.10 1.00 -9.97
CA LEU A 114 -7.31 2.38 -9.55
C LEU A 114 -7.46 3.26 -10.80
N ASP A 115 -8.28 4.31 -10.69
CA ASP A 115 -8.31 5.34 -11.72
C ASP A 115 -7.24 6.39 -11.38
N LEU A 116 -6.26 6.53 -12.26
CA LEU A 116 -5.17 7.50 -12.13
C LEU A 116 -5.67 8.93 -11.95
N LYS A 117 -6.85 9.27 -12.50
CA LYS A 117 -7.45 10.60 -12.36
C LYS A 117 -7.83 10.95 -10.92
N ASN A 118 -7.97 9.94 -10.06
CA ASN A 118 -8.31 10.13 -8.65
C ASN A 118 -7.07 10.33 -7.75
N ILE A 119 -5.86 10.24 -8.31
CA ILE A 119 -4.64 10.54 -7.57
C ILE A 119 -4.46 12.07 -7.58
N SER A 120 -4.56 12.68 -6.40
CA SER A 120 -4.40 14.12 -6.21
C SER A 120 -3.15 14.44 -5.40
N PHE A 121 -2.54 15.59 -5.70
CA PHE A 121 -1.40 16.16 -4.96
C PHE A 121 -1.77 17.46 -4.23
N ALA A 122 -3.06 17.82 -4.16
CA ALA A 122 -3.50 19.08 -3.57
C ALA A 122 -3.13 19.18 -2.08
N ASP A 123 -3.32 18.08 -1.33
CA ASP A 123 -3.17 18.11 0.12
C ASP A 123 -1.71 18.23 0.57
N ARG A 124 -1.47 18.99 1.63
CA ARG A 124 -0.20 18.95 2.38
C ARG A 124 -0.06 17.61 3.08
N PHE A 125 1.17 17.09 3.11
CA PHE A 125 1.51 15.92 3.91
C PHE A 125 2.71 16.23 4.80
N GLU A 126 2.64 15.83 6.05
CA GLU A 126 3.74 15.91 6.99
C GLU A 126 3.72 14.70 7.92
N ARG A 127 4.87 14.04 8.06
CA ARG A 127 5.03 12.90 8.94
C ARG A 127 6.45 12.84 9.48
N THR A 128 6.54 12.66 10.79
CA THR A 128 7.81 12.35 11.45
C THR A 128 7.83 10.88 11.85
N ILE A 129 8.97 10.23 11.65
CA ILE A 129 9.19 8.82 11.98
C ILE A 129 10.36 8.72 12.94
N GLY A 130 10.18 8.01 14.04
CA GLY A 130 11.20 7.88 15.06
C GLY A 130 10.88 6.84 16.12
N SER A 131 11.75 6.74 17.11
CA SER A 131 11.49 6.02 18.36
C SER A 131 10.88 6.98 19.40
N ALA A 132 10.46 6.45 20.55
CA ALA A 132 9.79 7.22 21.60
C ALA A 132 10.52 8.51 22.02
N ASN A 133 11.85 8.53 21.94
CA ASN A 133 12.68 9.66 22.39
C ASN A 133 13.53 10.27 21.26
N THR A 134 13.36 9.83 20.01
CA THR A 134 14.24 10.28 18.92
C THR A 134 13.51 10.24 17.60
N GLU A 135 13.31 11.43 17.02
CA GLU A 135 12.84 11.59 15.66
C GLU A 135 14.00 11.29 14.70
N ILE A 136 13.76 10.41 13.72
CA ILE A 136 14.80 9.92 12.81
C ILE A 136 14.59 10.50 11.41
N PHE A 137 13.35 10.52 10.91
CA PHE A 137 13.00 11.06 9.59
C PHE A 137 11.88 12.08 9.70
N SER A 138 11.96 13.12 8.87
CA SER A 138 10.85 14.00 8.55
C SER A 138 10.49 13.85 7.08
N LEU A 139 9.22 13.68 6.78
CA LEU A 139 8.66 13.57 5.44
C LEU A 139 7.68 14.74 5.26
N ILE A 140 7.96 15.63 4.30
CA ILE A 140 7.15 16.83 4.06
C ILE A 140 6.84 16.93 2.57
N LYS A 141 5.56 17.13 2.24
CA LYS A 141 5.05 17.50 0.92
C LYS A 141 4.20 18.76 1.07
N SER A 142 4.58 19.83 0.38
CA SER A 142 3.77 21.06 0.34
C SER A 142 2.47 20.86 -0.46
N GLU A 143 1.49 21.75 -0.28
CA GLU A 143 0.26 21.79 -1.09
C GLU A 143 0.60 21.91 -2.58
N ASP A 144 -0.20 21.25 -3.43
CA ASP A 144 -0.05 21.19 -4.89
C ASP A 144 1.31 20.69 -5.43
N SER A 145 2.26 20.36 -4.56
CA SER A 145 3.57 19.84 -4.92
C SER A 145 3.52 18.33 -5.14
N THR A 146 4.25 17.86 -6.14
CA THR A 146 4.56 16.43 -6.34
C THR A 146 5.85 16.02 -5.64
N GLU A 147 6.59 16.96 -5.06
CA GLU A 147 7.85 16.70 -4.38
C GLU A 147 7.61 16.34 -2.91
N LEU A 148 8.03 15.13 -2.54
CA LEU A 148 8.18 14.70 -1.15
C LEU A 148 9.64 14.89 -0.73
N VAL A 149 9.85 15.75 0.25
CA VAL A 149 11.15 15.98 0.89
C VAL A 149 11.28 15.03 2.07
N VAL A 150 12.31 14.19 2.07
CA VAL A 150 12.64 13.29 3.18
C VAL A 150 13.95 13.75 3.79
N THR A 151 13.95 14.06 5.07
CA THR A 151 15.11 14.59 5.82
C THR A 151 15.48 13.63 6.95
N LEU A 152 16.76 13.32 7.08
CA LEU A 152 17.34 12.61 8.22
C LEU A 152 17.61 13.60 9.35
N LEU A 153 16.96 13.39 10.50
CA LEU A 153 16.99 14.32 11.65
C LEU A 153 18.08 13.97 12.68
N VAL A 154 18.74 12.82 12.54
CA VAL A 154 19.78 12.36 13.47
C VAL A 154 21.17 12.49 12.88
N GLU A 155 22.15 12.82 13.73
CA GLU A 155 23.56 12.75 13.38
C GLU A 155 23.96 11.31 13.04
N LYS A 156 24.63 11.12 11.90
CA LYS A 156 25.02 9.80 11.37
C LYS A 156 25.80 8.93 12.36
N GLU A 157 26.51 9.56 13.29
CA GLU A 157 27.37 8.89 14.26
C GLU A 157 26.59 8.29 15.45
N LYS A 158 25.38 8.79 15.72
CA LYS A 158 24.59 8.39 16.90
C LYS A 158 23.64 7.22 16.64
N VAL A 159 23.28 6.93 15.39
CA VAL A 159 22.31 5.86 15.06
C VAL A 159 22.76 5.08 13.82
N LYS A 160 23.13 3.80 13.99
CA LYS A 160 23.25 2.87 12.87
C LYS A 160 21.87 2.43 12.42
N ILE A 161 21.35 3.02 11.34
CA ILE A 161 20.06 2.65 10.75
C ILE A 161 20.31 1.60 9.65
N PRO A 162 19.83 0.35 9.80
CA PRO A 162 19.94 -0.65 8.74
C PRO A 162 19.17 -0.22 7.48
N ASN A 163 19.77 -0.44 6.30
CA ASN A 163 19.15 -0.11 5.02
C ASN A 163 17.79 -0.79 4.81
N GLU A 164 17.56 -1.97 5.39
CA GLU A 164 16.28 -2.68 5.33
C GLU A 164 15.14 -1.93 6.05
N ILE A 165 15.47 -1.23 7.15
CA ILE A 165 14.49 -0.40 7.85
C ILE A 165 14.13 0.80 6.99
N LEU A 166 15.11 1.43 6.32
CA LEU A 166 14.87 2.56 5.41
C LEU A 166 13.89 2.18 4.29
N ARG A 167 14.09 1.02 3.66
CA ARG A 167 13.26 0.53 2.55
C ARG A 167 11.82 0.19 2.93
N SER A 168 11.55 -0.08 4.20
CA SER A 168 10.23 -0.51 4.68
C SER A 168 9.46 0.59 5.40
N THR A 169 10.12 1.71 5.70
CA THR A 169 9.63 2.75 6.62
C THR A 169 9.38 4.08 5.93
N ILE A 170 10.21 4.42 4.94
CA ILE A 170 10.08 5.61 4.08
C ILE A 170 9.23 5.22 2.87
#